data_AF-A0A366KD83-F1
#
_entry.id   AF-A0A366KD83-F1
#
_cell.length_a   1.000
_cell.length_b   1.000
_cell.length_c   1.000
_cell.angle_alpha   90.00
_cell.angle_beta   90.00
_cell.angle_gamma   90.00
#
_symmetry.space_group_name_H-M   'P 1'
#
loop_
_entity.id
_entity.type
_entity.pdbx_description
1 polymer ?
#
loop_
_entity_poly.entity_id
_entity_poly.type
_entity_poly.pdbx_seq_one_letter_code
_entity_poly.pdbx_strand_id
1 'polypeptide(L)'
;MADKNDRRTTDHSDGEDQGTREDRGYLNTLAAVAIAPSGTGDEMSEYVAQVVGVIRDSGLRNETNAMFTNIEGDLDDVLKLVRDATLKLASQGYRTGVTLKLDIRPGFRDQMERKPELVDEILSKQGD
;
A
#
# COMPACT_ATOMS: atom_id res chain seq x y z
N MET A 1 -11.96 22.09 56.39
CA MET A 1 -12.80 21.66 55.25
C MET A 1 -12.03 20.58 54.52
N ALA A 2 -12.64 19.40 54.40
CA ALA A 2 -12.02 18.20 53.84
C ALA A 2 -12.15 18.17 52.30
N ASP A 3 -11.07 17.70 51.69
CA ASP A 3 -10.98 16.72 50.60
C ASP A 3 -11.99 16.73 49.44
N LYS A 4 -11.44 16.85 48.22
CA LYS A 4 -11.79 15.98 47.08
C LYS A 4 -10.68 16.05 46.03
N ASN A 5 -9.56 15.40 46.33
CA ASN A 5 -8.61 14.97 45.31
C ASN A 5 -8.84 13.47 45.07
N ASP A 6 -9.67 13.11 44.08
CA ASP A 6 -9.97 11.71 43.75
C ASP A 6 -9.76 11.40 42.27
N ARG A 7 -8.56 10.87 41.99
CA ARG A 7 -8.23 9.73 41.13
C ARG A 7 -9.03 9.51 39.83
N ARG A 8 -8.31 9.53 38.71
CA ARG A 8 -7.99 8.29 37.97
C ARG A 8 -6.93 8.52 36.90
N THR A 9 -5.72 8.02 37.17
CA THR A 9 -4.79 7.58 36.13
C THR A 9 -5.39 6.34 35.49
N THR A 10 -5.88 6.43 34.26
CA THR A 10 -6.11 5.23 33.44
C THR A 10 -4.84 4.98 32.66
N ASP A 11 -3.98 4.16 33.25
CA ASP A 11 -2.95 3.40 32.54
C ASP A 11 -3.64 2.59 31.44
N HIS A 12 -3.54 3.03 30.19
CA HIS A 12 -3.89 2.22 29.03
C HIS A 12 -2.63 1.47 28.63
N SER A 13 -2.33 0.42 29.40
CA SER A 13 -1.52 -0.68 28.90
C SER A 13 -2.38 -1.41 27.85
N ASP A 14 -2.46 -0.84 26.65
CA ASP A 14 -2.98 -1.53 25.48
C ASP A 14 -1.98 -2.63 25.15
N GLY A 15 -2.16 -3.79 25.79
CA GLY A 15 -1.57 -5.02 25.35
C GLY A 15 -2.10 -5.31 23.96
N GLU A 16 -1.37 -4.85 22.94
CA GLU A 16 -1.57 -5.34 21.58
C GLU A 16 -1.40 -6.86 21.63
N ASP A 17 -2.50 -7.56 21.44
CA ASP A 17 -2.52 -8.98 21.11
C ASP A 17 -1.80 -9.14 19.76
N GLN A 18 -0.48 -9.18 19.81
CA GLN A 18 0.39 -9.49 18.69
C GLN A 18 0.37 -11.01 18.49
N GLY A 19 -0.79 -11.52 18.06
CA GLY A 19 -0.84 -12.80 17.38
C GLY A 19 0.28 -12.82 16.34
N THR A 20 1.12 -13.86 16.39
CA THR A 20 2.29 -13.97 15.52
C THR A 20 1.88 -13.78 14.07
N ARG A 21 2.65 -13.05 13.25
CA ARG A 21 2.35 -12.81 11.81
C ARG A 21 1.94 -14.08 11.05
N GLU A 22 2.40 -15.25 11.50
CA GLU A 22 2.06 -16.56 10.95
C GLU A 22 0.58 -16.95 11.11
N ASP A 23 -0.13 -16.43 12.12
CA ASP A 23 -1.51 -16.81 12.48
C ASP A 23 -2.56 -16.07 11.64
N ARG A 24 -2.18 -14.97 10.96
CA ARG A 24 -3.09 -14.16 10.12
C ARG A 24 -3.29 -14.71 8.71
N GLY A 25 -2.45 -15.66 8.29
CA GLY A 25 -2.44 -16.20 6.93
C GLY A 25 -2.04 -15.17 5.88
N TYR A 26 -1.41 -15.62 4.80
CA TYR A 26 -1.06 -14.73 3.68
C TYR A 26 -2.31 -14.22 2.98
N LEU A 27 -2.49 -12.90 2.97
CA LEU A 27 -3.64 -12.25 2.36
C LEU A 27 -3.22 -11.50 1.10
N ASN A 28 -3.22 -12.22 -0.03
CA ASN A 28 -2.79 -11.68 -1.31
C ASN A 28 -3.56 -10.41 -1.67
N THR A 29 -2.80 -9.37 -1.97
CA THR A 29 -3.32 -8.06 -2.32
C THR A 29 -2.61 -7.55 -3.55
N LEU A 30 -3.38 -7.28 -4.60
CA LEU A 30 -2.92 -6.52 -5.75
C LEU A 30 -3.33 -5.05 -5.56
N ALA A 31 -2.35 -4.17 -5.49
CA ALA A 31 -2.54 -2.74 -5.35
C ALA A 31 -2.19 -2.02 -6.65
N ALA A 32 -2.99 -1.02 -7.01
CA ALA A 32 -2.58 0.03 -7.95
C ALA A 32 -2.40 1.32 -7.15
N VAL A 33 -1.20 1.88 -7.15
CA VAL A 33 -0.84 3.05 -6.34
C VAL A 33 -0.24 4.16 -7.19
N ALA A 34 -0.67 5.40 -6.94
CA ALA A 34 -0.06 6.62 -7.45
C ALA A 34 0.19 7.58 -6.27
N ILE A 35 1.43 8.04 -6.14
CA ILE A 35 1.85 8.95 -5.07
C ILE A 35 2.56 10.13 -5.73
N ALA A 36 2.09 11.34 -5.43
CA ALA A 36 2.65 12.55 -6.00
C ALA A 36 2.55 13.71 -5.00
N PRO A 37 3.47 14.68 -5.05
CA PRO A 37 3.32 15.90 -4.29
C PRO A 37 2.25 16.81 -4.93
N SER A 38 1.69 17.70 -4.12
CA SER A 38 0.79 18.77 -4.57
C SER A 38 1.49 20.12 -4.47
N GLY A 39 1.25 21.00 -5.45
CA GLY A 39 1.75 22.38 -5.42
C GLY A 39 3.21 22.56 -5.84
N THR A 40 3.80 21.59 -6.55
CA THR A 40 5.20 21.58 -7.00
C THR A 40 5.40 21.97 -8.48
N GLY A 41 4.35 22.48 -9.15
CA GLY A 41 4.34 22.75 -10.59
C GLY A 41 3.84 21.56 -11.42
N ASP A 42 3.99 21.64 -12.74
CA ASP A 42 3.43 20.66 -13.68
C ASP A 42 4.32 19.41 -13.86
N GLU A 43 5.63 19.55 -13.67
CA GLU A 43 6.60 18.46 -13.84
C GLU A 43 6.74 17.63 -12.57
N MET A 44 6.31 16.37 -12.64
CA MET A 44 6.23 15.46 -11.48
C MET A 44 7.26 14.33 -11.53
N SER A 45 8.00 14.19 -12.63
CA SER A 45 8.83 13.02 -12.94
C SER A 45 9.90 12.73 -11.88
N GLU A 46 10.62 13.74 -11.39
CA GLU A 46 11.64 13.59 -10.34
C GLU A 46 11.07 13.11 -9.01
N TYR A 47 9.85 13.55 -8.65
CA TYR A 47 9.18 13.13 -7.42
C TYR A 47 8.64 11.70 -7.54
N VAL A 48 8.01 11.38 -8.67
CA VAL A 48 7.51 10.03 -8.96
C VAL A 48 8.67 9.03 -9.00
N ALA A 49 9.82 9.41 -9.55
CA ALA A 49 11.01 8.56 -9.56
C ALA A 49 11.49 8.18 -8.16
N GLN A 50 11.42 9.10 -7.19
CA GLN A 50 11.79 8.81 -5.80
C GLN A 50 10.85 7.80 -5.14
N VAL A 51 9.54 7.92 -5.39
CA VAL A 51 8.52 6.99 -4.90
C VAL A 51 8.73 5.61 -5.52
N VAL A 52 8.85 5.54 -6.85
CA VAL A 52 9.03 4.28 -7.59
C VAL A 52 10.34 3.60 -7.17
N GLY A 53 11.40 4.35 -6.85
CA GLY A 53 12.62 3.82 -6.27
C GLY A 53 12.36 3.01 -5.00
N VAL A 54 11.62 3.58 -4.03
CA VAL A 54 11.25 2.87 -2.79
C VAL A 54 10.43 1.61 -3.09
N ILE A 55 9.51 1.66 -4.06
CA ILE A 55 8.71 0.50 -4.45
C ILE A 55 9.59 -0.62 -5.03
N ARG A 56 10.54 -0.28 -5.91
CA ARG A 56 11.45 -1.26 -6.53
C ARG A 56 12.41 -1.88 -5.52
N ASP A 57 12.89 -1.10 -4.56
CA ASP A 57 13.81 -1.56 -3.52
C ASP A 57 13.13 -2.46 -2.46
N SER A 58 11.79 -2.55 -2.47
CA SER A 58 11.02 -3.32 -1.48
C SER A 58 11.16 -4.84 -1.61
N GLY A 59 11.55 -5.33 -2.79
CA GLY A 59 11.53 -6.76 -3.12
C GLY A 59 10.14 -7.34 -3.40
N LEU A 60 9.05 -6.56 -3.24
CA LEU A 60 7.72 -6.99 -3.66
C LEU A 60 7.59 -6.97 -5.19
N ARG A 61 6.76 -7.87 -5.73
CA ARG A 61 6.43 -7.87 -7.17
C ARG A 61 5.76 -6.54 -7.51
N ASN A 62 6.28 -5.86 -8.53
CA ASN A 62 5.79 -4.55 -8.93
C ASN A 62 5.94 -4.30 -10.42
N GLU A 63 5.09 -3.43 -10.95
CA GLU A 63 5.09 -3.00 -12.35
C GLU A 63 4.68 -1.53 -12.42
N THR A 64 5.58 -0.64 -12.87
CA THR A 64 5.26 0.78 -13.10
C THR A 64 4.74 0.98 -14.52
N ASN A 65 3.54 1.56 -14.64
CA ASN A 65 2.94 1.97 -15.91
C ASN A 65 2.67 3.48 -15.94
N ALA A 66 2.00 3.96 -16.99
CA ALA A 66 1.79 5.39 -17.23
C ALA A 66 0.95 6.10 -16.15
N MET A 67 0.08 5.37 -15.45
CA MET A 67 -0.88 5.97 -14.51
C MET A 67 -0.65 5.53 -13.06
N PHE A 68 -0.11 4.33 -12.85
CA PHE A 68 0.06 3.72 -11.53
C PHE A 68 1.33 2.86 -11.48
N THR A 69 1.74 2.51 -10.26
CA THR A 69 2.58 1.34 -10.02
C THR A 69 1.72 0.25 -9.40
N ASN A 70 1.68 -0.91 -10.05
CA ASN A 70 1.07 -2.12 -9.51
C ASN A 70 2.04 -2.75 -8.49
N ILE A 71 1.52 -3.26 -7.37
CA ILE A 71 2.28 -3.96 -6.33
C ILE A 71 1.48 -5.20 -5.94
N GLU A 72 2.13 -6.36 -5.81
CA GLU A 72 1.50 -7.58 -5.32
C GLU A 72 2.29 -8.19 -4.16
N GLY A 73 1.56 -8.56 -3.09
CA GLY A 73 2.14 -9.14 -1.90
C GLY A 73 1.09 -9.41 -0.81
N ASP A 74 1.57 -9.65 0.41
CA ASP A 74 0.70 -9.70 1.59
C ASP A 74 0.10 -8.32 1.87
N LEU A 75 -1.14 -8.25 2.36
CA LEU A 75 -1.83 -7.00 2.67
C LEU A 75 -1.01 -6.08 3.57
N ASP A 76 -0.42 -6.62 4.64
CA ASP A 76 0.33 -5.82 5.61
C ASP A 76 1.62 -5.28 4.98
N ASP A 77 2.31 -6.08 4.17
CA ASP A 77 3.52 -5.67 3.48
C ASP A 77 3.25 -4.64 2.37
N VAL A 78 2.14 -4.78 1.64
CA VAL A 78 1.68 -3.81 0.64
C VAL A 78 1.34 -2.47 1.30
N LEU A 79 0.56 -2.47 2.37
CA LEU A 79 0.21 -1.24 3.10
C LEU A 79 1.44 -0.59 3.74
N LYS A 80 2.36 -1.40 4.28
CA LYS A 80 3.65 -0.94 4.79
C LYS A 80 4.45 -0.23 3.70
N LEU A 81 4.54 -0.82 2.51
CA LEU A 81 5.27 -0.24 1.39
C LEU A 81 4.63 1.07 0.91
N VAL A 82 3.31 1.13 0.79
CA VAL A 82 2.60 2.37 0.41
C VAL A 82 2.90 3.48 1.42
N ARG A 83 2.90 3.18 2.72
CA ARG A 83 3.28 4.14 3.77
C ARG A 83 4.72 4.61 3.57
N ASP A 84 5.67 3.71 3.43
CA ASP A 84 7.10 4.05 3.32
C ASP A 84 7.39 4.87 2.05
N ALA A 85 6.75 4.52 0.92
CA ALA A 85 6.83 5.28 -0.32
C ALA A 85 6.17 6.68 -0.21
N THR A 86 5.08 6.81 0.56
CA THR A 86 4.45 8.11 0.84
C THR A 86 5.36 8.98 1.70
N LEU A 87 5.98 8.40 2.73
CA LEU A 87 6.89 9.10 3.64
C LEU A 87 8.13 9.61 2.90
N LYS A 88 8.55 8.97 1.81
CA LYS A 88 9.67 9.46 0.99
C LYS A 88 9.48 10.91 0.56
N LEU A 89 8.27 11.31 0.17
CA LEU A 89 7.97 12.69 -0.21
C LEU A 89 7.50 13.52 1.00
N ALA A 90 6.63 12.98 1.84
CA ALA A 90 6.07 13.73 2.97
C ALA A 90 7.16 14.21 3.96
N SER A 91 8.21 13.40 4.18
CA SER A 91 9.36 13.77 5.03
C SER A 91 10.20 14.93 4.49
N GLN A 92 10.05 15.27 3.20
CA GLN A 92 10.71 16.41 2.56
C GLN A 92 9.88 17.70 2.67
N GLY A 93 8.71 17.65 3.31
CA GLY A 93 7.82 18.79 3.50
C GLY A 93 6.74 18.96 2.42
N TYR A 94 6.63 18.03 1.47
CA TYR A 94 5.58 18.09 0.45
C TYR A 94 4.22 17.68 1.02
N ARG A 95 3.17 18.39 0.59
CA ARG A 95 1.80 17.87 0.71
C ARG A 95 1.66 16.71 -0.28
N THR A 96 1.68 15.48 0.20
CA THR A 96 1.66 14.28 -0.65
C THR A 96 0.25 13.71 -0.78
N GLY A 97 -0.21 13.55 -2.03
CA GLY A 97 -1.44 12.83 -2.37
C GLY A 97 -1.14 11.36 -2.66
N VAL A 98 -2.07 10.48 -2.25
CA VAL A 98 -2.02 9.05 -2.51
C VAL A 98 -3.35 8.62 -3.11
N THR A 99 -3.31 7.99 -4.29
CA THR A 99 -4.43 7.23 -4.83
C THR A 99 -4.08 5.75 -4.72
N LEU A 100 -4.92 4.99 -4.03
CA LEU A 100 -4.70 3.57 -3.77
C LEU A 100 -5.98 2.79 -4.05
N LYS A 101 -5.88 1.77 -4.90
CA LYS A 101 -6.90 0.75 -5.08
C LYS A 101 -6.31 -0.59 -4.66
N LEU A 102 -7.05 -1.34 -3.84
CA LEU A 102 -6.66 -2.67 -3.39
C LEU A 102 -7.68 -3.70 -3.88
N ASP A 103 -7.17 -4.80 -4.41
CA ASP A 103 -7.92 -6.01 -4.68
C ASP A 103 -7.36 -7.12 -3.78
N ILE A 104 -8.13 -7.46 -2.74
CA ILE A 104 -7.70 -8.32 -1.64
C ILE A 104 -8.41 -9.66 -1.78
N ARG A 105 -7.66 -10.74 -1.97
CA ARG A 105 -8.24 -12.06 -2.25
C ARG A 105 -7.41 -13.20 -1.62
N PRO A 106 -7.88 -13.82 -0.53
CA PRO A 106 -7.23 -14.97 0.07
C PRO A 106 -7.11 -16.15 -0.92
N GLY A 107 -6.00 -16.89 -0.85
CA GLY A 107 -5.80 -18.14 -1.62
C GLY A 107 -5.39 -17.97 -3.08
N PHE A 108 -5.14 -16.74 -3.55
CA PHE A 108 -4.65 -16.44 -4.89
C PHE A 108 -3.23 -15.87 -4.82
N ARG A 109 -2.48 -15.99 -5.92
CA ARG A 109 -1.16 -15.40 -6.14
C ARG A 109 -1.02 -15.04 -7.63
N ASP A 110 -0.01 -14.25 -7.95
CA ASP A 110 0.36 -13.89 -9.33
C ASP A 110 -0.81 -13.29 -10.13
N GLN A 111 -1.62 -12.50 -9.44
CA GLN A 111 -2.81 -11.88 -10.00
C GLN A 111 -2.49 -10.69 -10.88
N MET A 112 -1.31 -10.08 -10.75
CA MET A 112 -0.81 -9.04 -11.64
C MET A 112 -0.76 -9.53 -13.09
N GLU A 113 -0.27 -10.75 -13.33
CA GLU A 113 -0.26 -11.36 -14.67
C GLU A 113 -1.55 -12.11 -14.97
N ARG A 114 -2.09 -12.88 -14.02
CA ARG A 114 -3.20 -13.79 -14.31
C ARG A 114 -4.49 -13.04 -14.69
N LYS A 115 -4.71 -11.84 -14.15
CA LYS A 115 -5.92 -11.05 -14.44
C LYS A 115 -5.96 -10.58 -15.90
N PRO A 116 -4.93 -9.90 -16.44
CA PRO A 116 -4.84 -9.63 -17.87
C PRO A 116 -4.95 -10.89 -18.75
N GLU A 117 -4.21 -11.95 -18.43
CA GLU A 117 -4.25 -13.21 -19.20
C GLU A 117 -5.67 -13.78 -19.33
N LEU A 118 -6.44 -13.80 -18.23
CA LEU A 118 -7.83 -14.27 -18.23
C LEU A 118 -8.72 -13.43 -19.14
N VAL A 119 -8.50 -12.11 -19.20
CA VAL A 119 -9.24 -11.22 -20.11
C VAL A 119 -8.90 -11.58 -21.56
N ASP A 120 -7.62 -11.73 -21.89
CA ASP A 120 -7.18 -12.07 -23.25
C ASP A 120 -7.66 -13.47 -23.68
N GLU A 121 -7.66 -14.46 -22.78
CA GLU A 121 -8.24 -15.79 -22.99
C GLU A 121 -9.76 -15.74 -23.28
N ILE A 122 -10.50 -14.82 -22.65
CA ILE A 122 -11.94 -14.65 -22.90
C ILE A 122 -12.16 -13.96 -24.26
N LEU A 123 -11.39 -12.92 -24.55
CA LEU A 123 -11.52 -12.16 -25.80
C LEU A 123 -11.19 -13.01 -27.03
N SER A 124 -10.15 -13.84 -26.95
CA SER A 124 -9.80 -14.78 -28.03
C SER A 124 -10.92 -15.78 -28.36
N LYS A 125 -11.67 -16.25 -27.35
CA LYS A 125 -12.81 -17.18 -27.54
C LYS A 125 -14.06 -16.52 -28.10
N GLN A 126 -14.17 -15.19 -28.06
CA GLN A 126 -15.30 -14.45 -28.63
C GLN A 126 -15.12 -14.15 -30.13
N GLY A 127 -13.90 -14.33 -30.64
CA GLY A 127 -13.56 -14.11 -32.05
C GLY A 127 -13.71 -15.35 -32.95
N ASP A 128 -14.01 -16.51 -32.38
CA ASP A 128 -14.35 -17.78 -33.06
C ASP A 128 -15.87 -17.99 -33.11
#